data_AF-A0A1J5QKU5-F1
#
_entry.id   AF-A0A1J5QKU5-F1
#
_cell.length_a   1.000
_cell.length_b   1.000
_cell.length_c   1.000
_cell.angle_alpha   90.00
_cell.angle_beta   90.00
_cell.angle_gamma   90.00
#
_symmetry.space_group_name_H-M   'P 1'
#
loop_
_entity.id
_entity.type
_entity.pdbx_description
1 polymer ?
#
loop_
_entity_poly.entity_id
_entity_poly.type
_entity_poly.pdbx_seq_one_letter_code
_entity_poly.pdbx_strand_id
1 'polypeptide(L)'
;MKAQEKSAEYPNLIVAGRVAAVTGEKARHIRNRGFDSQYYRDLIVALVRAHQPVSREDIDKLLLDKLPEVLTQEQKLNRIHNLLRQLAEAQLIRNAGSRRFSKWVLIPRENNQ
;
A
#
# COMPACT_ATOMS: atom_id res chain seq x y z
N MET A 1 -47.09 -8.44 -11.07
CA MET A 1 -45.92 -9.35 -11.00
C MET A 1 -44.65 -8.53 -11.19
N LYS A 2 -43.84 -8.42 -10.12
CA LYS A 2 -42.36 -8.36 -10.01
C LYS A 2 -41.59 -7.56 -11.10
N ALA A 3 -40.99 -6.41 -10.75
CA ALA A 3 -39.61 -6.26 -10.20
C ALA A 3 -38.54 -6.51 -11.30
N GLN A 4 -37.54 -5.68 -11.60
CA GLN A 4 -36.80 -4.69 -10.82
C GLN A 4 -35.97 -3.81 -11.78
N GLU A 5 -35.83 -2.52 -11.46
CA GLU A 5 -34.69 -1.70 -11.87
C GLU A 5 -33.39 -2.31 -11.32
N LYS A 6 -32.32 -2.31 -12.14
CA LYS A 6 -30.98 -2.56 -11.64
C LYS A 6 -29.98 -1.66 -12.35
N SER A 7 -29.89 -0.43 -11.86
CA SER A 7 -28.75 0.45 -12.04
C SER A 7 -27.51 -0.30 -11.58
N ALA A 8 -26.60 -0.61 -12.51
CA ALA A 8 -25.26 -1.06 -12.15
C ALA A 8 -24.45 0.16 -11.68
N GLU A 9 -24.75 0.61 -10.47
CA GLU A 9 -23.83 1.43 -9.70
C GLU A 9 -22.58 0.59 -9.44
N TYR A 10 -21.42 1.12 -9.83
CA TYR A 10 -20.11 0.66 -9.36
C TYR A 10 -19.80 1.43 -8.07
N PRO A 11 -20.12 0.93 -6.86
CA PRO A 11 -19.93 1.70 -5.65
C PRO A 11 -18.62 1.26 -5.02
N ASN A 12 -17.50 1.60 -5.67
CA ASN A 12 -16.17 1.52 -5.05
C ASN A 12 -15.23 2.66 -5.49
N LEU A 13 -15.74 3.68 -6.18
CA LEU A 13 -14.98 4.89 -6.53
C LEU A 13 -15.38 6.13 -5.71
N ILE A 14 -16.37 6.00 -4.81
CA ILE A 14 -16.86 7.11 -3.96
C ILE A 14 -16.15 7.12 -2.60
N VAL A 15 -14.82 7.16 -2.59
CA VAL A 15 -14.06 7.61 -1.41
C VAL A 15 -13.00 8.66 -1.77
N ALA A 16 -12.67 8.83 -3.05
CA ALA A 16 -11.74 9.88 -3.51
C ALA A 16 -12.39 11.26 -3.68
N GLY A 17 -13.72 11.34 -3.85
CA GLY A 17 -14.43 12.59 -4.18
C GLY A 17 -14.69 13.54 -3.01
N ARG A 18 -14.85 13.03 -1.78
CA ARG A 18 -15.25 13.87 -0.62
C ARG A 18 -14.10 14.65 0.05
N VAL A 19 -12.85 14.41 -0.33
CA VAL A 19 -11.69 15.15 0.22
C VAL A 19 -11.37 16.40 -0.61
N ALA A 20 -12.02 16.61 -1.75
CA ALA A 20 -11.73 17.72 -2.66
C ALA A 20 -12.21 19.11 -2.16
N ALA A 21 -13.00 19.18 -1.08
CA ALA A 21 -13.65 20.41 -0.65
C ALA A 21 -12.97 21.17 0.51
N VAL A 22 -11.70 20.90 0.83
CA VAL A 22 -11.01 21.63 1.93
C VAL A 22 -9.61 22.11 1.54
N THR A 23 -9.55 23.35 1.02
CA THR A 23 -8.42 24.29 1.05
C THR A 23 -7.14 23.96 0.25
N GLY A 24 -6.81 24.84 -0.70
CA GLY A 24 -5.82 24.66 -1.78
C GLY A 24 -4.34 24.48 -1.40
N GLU A 25 -3.97 24.60 -0.12
CA GLU A 25 -2.60 24.39 0.35
C GLU A 25 -2.49 23.16 1.27
N LYS A 26 -3.42 22.98 2.22
CA LYS A 26 -3.44 21.82 3.13
C LYS A 26 -3.90 20.53 2.45
N ALA A 27 -4.83 20.59 1.50
CA ALA A 27 -5.22 19.43 0.70
C ALA A 27 -4.11 18.93 -0.21
N ARG A 28 -3.21 19.81 -0.69
CA ARG A 28 -2.09 19.42 -1.57
C ARG A 28 -1.10 18.51 -0.86
N HIS A 29 -0.81 18.82 0.41
CA HIS A 29 0.08 18.00 1.25
C HIS A 29 -0.51 16.62 1.58
N ILE A 30 -1.83 16.55 1.81
CA ILE A 30 -2.54 15.28 2.07
C ILE A 30 -2.65 14.45 0.80
N ARG A 31 -2.92 15.10 -0.34
CA ARG A 31 -3.01 14.48 -1.66
C ARG A 31 -1.66 13.85 -2.04
N ASN A 32 -0.58 14.62 -2.04
CA ASN A 32 0.73 14.10 -2.45
C ASN A 32 1.23 12.98 -1.51
N ARG A 33 1.11 13.14 -0.18
CA ARG A 33 1.60 12.10 0.75
C ARG A 33 0.73 10.85 0.80
N GLY A 34 -0.59 10.99 0.64
CA GLY A 34 -1.54 9.86 0.66
C GLY A 34 -1.46 9.00 -0.60
N PHE A 35 -1.44 9.62 -1.78
CA PHE A 35 -1.34 8.91 -3.06
C PHE A 35 0.02 8.21 -3.22
N ASP A 36 1.12 8.88 -2.86
CA ASP A 36 2.45 8.29 -2.90
C ASP A 36 2.55 7.05 -2.02
N SER A 37 2.04 7.13 -0.79
CA SER A 37 2.15 6.02 0.18
C SER A 37 1.33 4.81 -0.26
N GLN A 38 0.13 5.00 -0.83
CA GLN A 38 -0.66 3.91 -1.37
C GLN A 38 0.02 3.23 -2.57
N TYR A 39 0.55 4.02 -3.51
CA TYR A 39 1.28 3.52 -4.67
C TYR A 39 2.45 2.61 -4.28
N TYR A 40 3.30 3.03 -3.32
CA TYR A 40 4.41 2.20 -2.87
C TYR A 40 3.95 0.94 -2.12
N ARG A 41 2.85 1.02 -1.35
CA ARG A 41 2.25 -0.16 -0.71
C ARG A 41 1.76 -1.18 -1.73
N ASP A 42 1.10 -0.72 -2.79
CA ASP A 42 0.61 -1.59 -3.86
C ASP A 42 1.76 -2.25 -4.62
N LEU A 43 2.87 -1.53 -4.86
CA LEU A 43 4.09 -2.11 -5.43
C LEU A 43 4.67 -3.23 -4.55
N ILE A 44 4.74 -3.03 -3.23
CA ILE A 44 5.22 -4.07 -2.31
C ILE A 44 4.29 -5.29 -2.37
N VAL A 45 2.98 -5.08 -2.32
CA VAL A 45 2.00 -6.19 -2.37
C VAL A 45 2.09 -6.93 -3.70
N ALA A 46 2.27 -6.23 -4.81
CA ALA A 46 2.47 -6.83 -6.12
C ALA A 46 3.75 -7.68 -6.17
N LEU A 47 4.86 -7.17 -5.65
CA LEU A 47 6.13 -7.89 -5.55
C LEU A 47 5.97 -9.17 -4.71
N VAL A 48 5.38 -9.05 -3.51
CA VAL A 48 5.16 -10.20 -2.61
C VAL A 48 4.20 -11.21 -3.24
N ARG A 49 3.14 -10.75 -3.93
CA ARG A 49 2.23 -11.64 -4.64
C ARG A 49 2.92 -12.47 -5.71
N ALA A 50 3.82 -11.84 -6.48
CA ALA A 50 4.51 -12.48 -7.59
C ALA A 50 5.68 -13.38 -7.15
N HIS A 51 6.40 -13.02 -6.09
CA HIS A 51 7.71 -13.61 -5.75
C HIS A 51 7.86 -14.03 -4.29
N GLN A 52 6.80 -14.12 -3.49
CA GLN A 52 6.92 -14.56 -2.10
C GLN A 52 7.61 -15.93 -1.96
N PRO A 53 8.47 -16.12 -0.94
CA PRO A 53 8.85 -15.14 0.08
C PRO A 53 9.83 -14.07 -0.44
N VAL A 54 9.57 -12.80 -0.12
CA VAL A 54 10.41 -11.67 -0.55
C VAL A 54 11.26 -11.14 0.61
N SER A 55 12.54 -10.88 0.35
CA SER A 55 13.44 -10.35 1.37
C SER A 55 13.27 -8.85 1.59
N ARG A 56 13.74 -8.32 2.72
CA ARG A 56 13.81 -6.86 2.93
C ARG A 56 14.68 -6.18 1.88
N GLU A 57 15.77 -6.82 1.47
CA GLU A 57 16.70 -6.29 0.48
C GLU A 57 16.06 -6.12 -0.89
N ASP A 58 15.25 -7.08 -1.34
CA ASP A 58 14.56 -6.99 -2.64
C ASP A 58 13.52 -5.85 -2.65
N ILE A 59 12.85 -5.63 -1.52
CA ILE A 59 11.92 -4.51 -1.35
C ILE A 59 12.67 -3.17 -1.34
N ASP A 60 13.82 -3.12 -0.67
CA ASP A 60 14.66 -1.92 -0.68
C ASP A 60 15.15 -1.62 -2.10
N LYS A 61 15.67 -2.61 -2.85
CA LYS A 61 16.07 -2.45 -4.25
C LYS A 61 14.93 -1.95 -5.15
N LEU A 62 13.73 -2.50 -5.00
CA LEU A 62 12.56 -2.05 -5.77
C LEU A 62 12.21 -0.57 -5.51
N LEU A 63 12.26 -0.14 -4.25
CA LEU A 63 11.71 1.16 -3.85
C LEU A 63 12.73 2.29 -3.80
N LEU A 64 14.01 2.00 -3.53
CA LEU A 64 15.04 3.05 -3.42
C LEU A 64 15.15 3.91 -4.69
N ASP A 65 15.02 3.28 -5.86
CA ASP A 65 15.07 3.92 -7.18
C ASP A 65 13.76 4.61 -7.57
N LYS A 66 12.66 4.31 -6.87
CA LYS A 66 11.32 4.87 -7.15
C LYS A 66 10.91 5.96 -6.15
N LEU A 67 11.57 6.02 -5.01
CA LEU A 67 11.35 7.06 -4.01
C LEU A 67 11.95 8.39 -4.45
N PRO A 68 11.32 9.53 -4.09
CA PRO A 68 11.78 10.86 -4.50
C PRO A 68 13.26 11.11 -4.16
N GLU A 69 13.98 11.73 -5.09
CA GLU A 69 15.40 12.07 -4.94
C GLU A 69 15.67 13.09 -3.83
N VAL A 70 14.66 13.89 -3.47
CA VAL A 70 14.72 14.84 -2.33
C VAL A 70 14.92 14.13 -0.98
N LEU A 71 14.65 12.82 -0.90
CA LEU A 71 14.85 12.03 0.31
C LEU A 71 16.28 11.50 0.39
N THR A 72 16.90 11.68 1.55
CA THR A 72 18.17 11.02 1.87
C THR A 72 17.99 9.50 1.93
N GLN A 73 19.08 8.76 1.80
CA GLN A 73 19.05 7.30 1.89
C GLN A 73 18.39 6.81 3.19
N GLU A 74 18.72 7.44 4.32
CA GLU A 74 18.11 7.13 5.62
C GLU A 74 16.61 7.39 5.63
N GLN A 75 16.16 8.53 5.08
CA GLN A 75 14.74 8.86 4.96
C GLN A 75 13.99 7.87 4.07
N LYS A 76 14.61 7.41 2.98
CA LYS A 76 14.05 6.37 2.11
C LYS A 76 13.88 5.05 2.85
N LEU A 77 14.91 4.58 3.55
CA LEU A 77 14.87 3.32 4.32
C LEU A 77 13.82 3.37 5.44
N ASN A 78 13.70 4.50 6.14
CA ASN A 78 12.67 4.73 7.15
C ASN A 78 11.27 4.73 6.53
N ARG A 79 11.11 5.30 5.33
CA ARG A 79 9.83 5.27 4.62
C ARG A 79 9.45 3.83 4.23
N ILE A 80 10.38 3.03 3.72
CA ILE A 80 10.15 1.62 3.40
C ILE A 80 9.77 0.82 4.65
N HIS A 81 10.44 1.05 5.78
CA HIS A 81 10.07 0.45 7.05
C HIS A 81 8.62 0.77 7.45
N ASN A 82 8.21 2.03 7.34
CA ASN A 82 6.86 2.47 7.66
C ASN A 82 5.81 1.86 6.71
N LEU A 83 6.13 1.72 5.42
CA LEU A 83 5.25 1.06 4.44
C LEU A 83 5.02 -0.42 4.81
N LEU A 84 6.08 -1.15 5.16
CA LEU A 84 5.96 -2.56 5.58
C LEU A 84 5.18 -2.71 6.87
N ARG A 85 5.41 -1.83 7.84
CA ARG A 85 4.65 -1.80 9.11
C ARG A 85 3.15 -1.63 8.84
N GLN A 86 2.77 -0.66 8.00
CA GLN A 86 1.38 -0.41 7.65
C GLN A 86 0.73 -1.59 6.92
N LEU A 87 1.44 -2.26 6.02
CA LEU A 87 0.94 -3.45 5.32
C LEU A 87 0.76 -4.65 6.27
N ALA A 88 1.65 -4.80 7.24
CA ALA A 88 1.52 -5.82 8.27
C ALA A 88 0.37 -5.55 9.24
N GLU A 89 0.20 -4.29 9.67
CA GLU A 89 -0.93 -3.86 10.50
C GLU A 89 -2.26 -4.02 9.77
N ALA A 90 -2.29 -3.76 8.46
CA ALA A 90 -3.45 -3.98 7.60
C ALA A 90 -3.71 -5.47 7.27
N GLN A 91 -2.91 -6.39 7.83
CA GLN A 91 -3.01 -7.84 7.61
C GLN A 91 -2.93 -8.24 6.12
N LEU A 92 -2.17 -7.50 5.32
CA LEU A 92 -1.97 -7.81 3.89
C LEU A 92 -0.74 -8.71 3.68
N ILE A 93 0.32 -8.46 4.44
CA ILE A 93 1.55 -9.25 4.43
C ILE A 93 1.99 -9.56 5.86
N ARG A 94 2.77 -10.61 6.04
CA ARG A 94 3.43 -10.92 7.32
C ARG A 94 4.88 -11.29 7.11
N ASN A 95 5.71 -11.05 8.11
CA ASN A 95 7.07 -11.58 8.13
C ASN A 95 7.03 -13.03 8.61
N ALA A 96 7.41 -13.97 7.73
CA ALA A 96 7.58 -15.38 8.03
C ALA A 96 9.03 -15.75 8.42
N GLY A 97 9.95 -14.77 8.35
CA GLY A 97 11.35 -14.92 8.74
C GLY A 97 11.67 -14.26 10.09
N SER A 98 12.95 -14.16 10.41
CA SER A 98 13.40 -13.45 11.61
C SER A 98 13.47 -11.93 11.36
N ARG A 99 13.66 -11.15 12.43
CA ARG A 99 13.85 -9.70 12.29
C ARG A 99 15.08 -9.37 11.44
N ARG A 100 16.17 -10.13 11.58
CA ARG A 100 17.42 -9.96 10.82
C ARG A 100 17.31 -10.49 9.38
N PHE A 101 16.56 -11.57 9.18
CA PHE A 101 16.36 -12.21 7.88
C PHE A 101 14.86 -12.26 7.57
N SER A 102 14.30 -11.07 7.31
CA SER A 102 12.87 -10.90 7.07
C SER A 102 12.47 -11.55 5.74
N LYS A 103 11.38 -12.32 5.77
CA LYS A 103 10.77 -13.00 4.61
C LYS A 103 9.30 -12.64 4.55
N TRP A 104 8.93 -11.70 3.69
CA TRP A 104 7.57 -11.20 3.57
C TRP A 104 6.74 -12.10 2.66
N VAL A 105 5.58 -12.51 3.17
CA VAL A 105 4.61 -13.37 2.48
C VAL A 105 3.21 -12.75 2.56
N LEU A 106 2.32 -13.09 1.63
CA LEU A 106 0.91 -12.69 1.73
C LEU A 106 0.26 -13.38 2.93
N ILE A 107 -0.64 -12.66 3.61
CA ILE A 107 -1.55 -13.30 4.56
C ILE A 107 -2.69 -13.93 3.75
N PRO A 108 -2.92 -15.26 3.86
CA PRO A 108 -4.08 -15.88 3.24
C PRO A 108 -5.35 -15.23 3.79
N ARG A 109 -6.27 -14.83 2.91
CA ARG A 109 -7.62 -14.50 3.38
C ARG A 109 -8.27 -15.83 3.74
N GLU A 110 -8.49 -16.08 5.03
CA GLU A 110 -9.31 -17.22 5.44
C GLU A 110 -10.71 -17.00 4.89
N ASN A 111 -11.06 -17.78 3.86
CA ASN A 111 -12.41 -17.86 3.35
C ASN A 111 -13.23 -18.63 4.38
N ASN A 112 -13.77 -17.95 5.37
CA ASN A 112 -14.80 -18.53 6.22
C ASN A 112 -16.11 -18.48 5.41
N GLN A 113 -16.37 -19.57 4.67
CA GLN A 113 -17.65 -19.86 4.02
C GLN A 113 -18.72 -20.21 5.05
#